data_AF-A0AAW5P7L2-F1
#
_entry.id   AF-A0AAW5P7L2-F1
#
_cell.length_a   1.000
_cell.length_b   1.000
_cell.length_c   1.000
_cell.angle_alpha   90.00
_cell.angle_beta   90.00
_cell.angle_gamma   90.00
#
_symmetry.space_group_name_H-M   'P 1'
#
loop_
_entity.id
_entity.type
_entity.pdbx_description
1 polymer ?
#
loop_
_entity_poly.entity_id
_entity_poly.type
_entity_poly.pdbx_seq_one_letter_code
_entity_poly.pdbx_strand_id
1 'polypeptide(L)'
;MHQTTFSTASRKGGRFDIKSARGKGQDVKRINRDLARGIRQAIDQRLSLARKLRAKASAYEEEQMPGFAKEKRERARSLEQAAKRLEEKLNGATT
;
A
#
# COMPACT_ATOMS: atom_id res chain seq x y z
N MET A 1 -33.24 -43.14 16.23
CA MET A 1 -31.94 -42.57 16.58
C MET A 1 -30.87 -43.36 15.82
N HIS A 2 -30.26 -42.79 14.79
CA HIS A 2 -29.24 -43.48 13.99
C HIS A 2 -27.87 -42.85 14.27
N GLN A 3 -26.97 -43.62 14.89
CA GLN A 3 -25.56 -43.31 15.04
C GLN A 3 -24.86 -43.58 13.70
N THR A 4 -24.25 -42.55 13.10
CA THR A 4 -23.32 -42.72 11.99
C THR A 4 -21.91 -42.90 12.54
N THR A 5 -21.41 -44.13 12.48
CA THR A 5 -20.02 -44.46 12.77
C THR A 5 -19.10 -43.95 11.66
N PHE A 6 -18.01 -43.29 12.07
CA PHE A 6 -16.92 -42.86 11.21
C PHE A 6 -16.28 -44.08 10.52
N SER A 7 -16.53 -44.25 9.23
CA SER A 7 -15.72 -45.15 8.40
C SER A 7 -14.55 -44.38 7.82
N THR A 8 -13.36 -44.78 8.27
CA THR A 8 -12.03 -44.33 7.87
C THR A 8 -11.80 -44.59 6.37
N ALA A 9 -12.18 -43.63 5.52
CA ALA A 9 -11.79 -43.64 4.12
C ALA A 9 -10.27 -43.41 4.00
N SER A 10 -9.61 -44.44 3.47
CA SER A 10 -8.17 -44.61 3.34
C SER A 10 -7.46 -43.39 2.73
N ARG A 11 -6.28 -43.06 3.27
CA ARG A 11 -5.28 -42.21 2.62
C ARG A 11 -4.82 -42.87 1.31
N LYS A 12 -5.59 -42.69 0.23
CA LYS A 12 -5.05 -42.82 -1.12
C LYS A 12 -4.20 -41.58 -1.36
N GLY A 13 -2.92 -41.79 -1.61
CA GLY A 13 -1.95 -40.75 -1.91
C GLY A 13 -2.38 -39.93 -3.12
N GLY A 14 -3.15 -38.87 -2.85
CA GLY A 14 -3.34 -37.78 -3.79
C GLY A 14 -1.96 -37.16 -3.99
N ARG A 15 -1.41 -37.37 -5.19
CA ARG A 15 -0.30 -36.56 -5.68
C ARG A 15 -0.67 -35.10 -5.42
N PHE A 16 -0.05 -34.48 -4.44
CA PHE A 16 -0.06 -33.03 -4.35
C PHE A 16 0.60 -32.55 -5.64
N ASP A 17 -0.18 -32.01 -6.58
CA ASP A 17 0.34 -31.39 -7.78
C ASP A 17 1.28 -30.25 -7.37
N ILE A 18 2.58 -30.54 -7.32
CA ILE A 18 3.65 -29.57 -7.04
C ILE A 18 3.61 -28.42 -8.07
N LYS A 19 2.97 -28.63 -9.23
CA LYS A 19 2.68 -27.58 -10.22
C LYS A 19 1.77 -26.47 -9.66
N SER A 20 0.85 -26.77 -8.74
CA SER A 20 -0.06 -25.78 -8.14
C SER A 20 0.63 -24.87 -7.12
N ALA A 21 1.69 -25.34 -6.45
CA ALA A 21 2.45 -24.52 -5.51
C ALA A 21 3.31 -23.45 -6.22
N ARG A 22 3.85 -23.76 -7.42
CA ARG A 22 4.58 -22.77 -8.24
C ARG A 22 3.68 -21.72 -8.87
N GLY A 23 2.44 -22.07 -9.25
CA GLY A 23 1.45 -21.11 -9.73
C GLY A 23 1.05 -20.12 -8.64
N LYS A 24 0.65 -20.62 -7.47
CA LYS A 24 0.26 -19.79 -6.31
C LYS A 24 1.39 -18.87 -5.83
N GLY A 25 2.64 -19.35 -5.79
CA GLY A 25 3.79 -18.51 -5.40
C GLY A 25 4.13 -17.41 -6.42
N GLN A 26 3.86 -17.62 -7.70
CA GLN A 26 4.03 -16.60 -8.74
C GLN A 26 2.91 -15.56 -8.71
N ASP A 27 1.66 -15.98 -8.45
CA ASP A 27 0.53 -15.06 -8.29
C ASP A 27 0.70 -14.15 -7.06
N VAL A 28 1.16 -14.70 -5.92
CA VAL A 28 1.45 -13.90 -4.72
C VAL A 28 2.56 -12.86 -4.99
N LYS A 29 3.63 -13.25 -5.69
CA LYS A 29 4.69 -12.31 -6.09
C LYS A 29 4.17 -11.20 -7.01
N ARG A 30 3.26 -11.53 -7.93
CA ARG A 30 2.63 -10.57 -8.85
C ARG A 30 1.72 -9.60 -8.11
N ILE A 31 0.84 -10.10 -7.25
CA ILE A 31 -0.05 -9.30 -6.39
C ILE A 31 0.76 -8.34 -5.52
N ASN A 32 1.83 -8.82 -4.86
CA ASN A 32 2.69 -7.99 -4.03
C ASN A 32 3.43 -6.92 -4.84
N ARG A 33 3.87 -7.23 -6.07
CA ARG A 33 4.49 -6.26 -6.98
C ARG A 33 3.50 -5.18 -7.42
N ASP A 34 2.29 -5.56 -7.81
CA ASP A 34 1.26 -4.60 -8.24
C ASP A 34 0.80 -3.72 -7.08
N LEU A 35 0.67 -4.29 -5.87
CA LEU A 35 0.39 -3.54 -4.64
C LEU A 35 1.52 -2.55 -4.32
N ALA A 36 2.78 -2.98 -4.37
CA ALA A 36 3.93 -2.11 -4.15
C ALA A 36 3.98 -0.96 -5.17
N ARG A 37 3.65 -1.23 -6.44
CA ARG A 37 3.54 -0.19 -7.48
C ARG A 37 2.41 0.80 -7.17
N GLY A 38 1.23 0.31 -6.76
CA GLY A 38 0.11 1.17 -6.37
C GLY A 38 0.43 2.06 -5.18
N ILE A 39 1.13 1.54 -4.17
CA ILE A 39 1.58 2.31 -3.01
C ILE A 39 2.61 3.37 -3.42
N ARG A 40 3.58 3.03 -4.28
CA ARG A 40 4.54 4.01 -4.82
C ARG A 40 3.85 5.14 -5.59
N GLN A 41 2.92 4.82 -6.48
CA GLN A 41 2.12 5.84 -7.17
C GLN A 41 1.35 6.74 -6.19
N ALA A 42 0.79 6.16 -5.13
CA ALA A 42 0.07 6.91 -4.10
C ALA A 42 1.00 7.82 -3.26
N ILE A 43 2.25 7.43 -3.05
CA ILE A 43 3.30 8.26 -2.44
C ILE A 43 3.65 9.42 -3.38
N ASP A 44 3.95 9.13 -4.64
CA ASP A 44 4.31 10.13 -5.64
C ASP A 44 3.23 11.20 -5.83
N GLN A 45 1.96 10.78 -5.87
CA GLN A 45 0.82 11.70 -5.95
C GLN A 45 0.75 12.64 -4.74
N ARG A 46 0.96 12.12 -3.53
CA ARG A 46 0.96 12.94 -2.30
C ARG A 46 2.11 13.93 -2.27
N LEU A 47 3.32 13.49 -2.64
CA LEU A 47 4.50 14.36 -2.73
C LEU A 47 4.34 15.42 -3.84
N SER A 48 3.75 15.06 -4.98
CA SER A 48 3.42 16.01 -6.05
C SER A 48 2.44 17.08 -5.56
N LEU A 49 1.38 16.69 -4.86
CA LEU A 49 0.41 17.62 -4.29
C LEU A 49 1.02 18.50 -3.20
N ALA A 50 1.87 17.94 -2.33
CA ALA A 50 2.61 18.70 -1.32
C ALA A 50 3.49 19.79 -1.94
N ARG A 51 4.21 19.47 -3.04
CA ARG A 51 5.00 20.45 -3.80
C ARG A 51 4.14 21.57 -4.38
N LYS A 52 2.99 21.24 -4.98
CA LYS A 52 2.04 22.24 -5.48
C LYS A 52 1.53 23.16 -4.37
N LEU A 53 1.23 22.60 -3.19
CA LEU A 53 0.79 23.39 -2.04
C LEU A 53 1.89 24.28 -1.48
N ARG A 54 3.15 23.84 -1.47
CA ARG A 54 4.29 24.71 -1.13
C ARG A 54 4.44 25.87 -2.11
N ALA A 55 4.34 25.62 -3.42
CA ALA A 55 4.39 26.68 -4.41
C ALA A 55 3.24 27.70 -4.22
N LYS A 56 2.03 27.23 -3.95
CA LYS A 56 0.91 28.12 -3.58
C LYS A 56 1.16 28.88 -2.29
N ALA A 57 1.78 28.24 -1.30
CA ALA A 57 2.12 28.91 -0.06
C ALA A 57 3.09 30.06 -0.30
N SER A 58 4.11 29.86 -1.13
CA SER A 58 5.06 30.91 -1.53
C SER A 58 4.36 32.06 -2.23
N ALA A 59 3.46 31.78 -3.18
CA ALA A 59 2.66 32.82 -3.84
C ALA A 59 1.84 33.64 -2.82
N TYR A 60 1.19 32.99 -1.85
CA TYR A 60 0.44 33.69 -0.80
C TYR A 60 1.34 34.49 0.15
N GLU A 61 2.61 34.14 0.32
CA GLU A 61 3.55 34.98 1.08
C GLU A 61 3.93 36.24 0.32
N GLU A 62 4.15 36.12 -1.00
CA GLU A 62 4.42 37.26 -1.88
C GLU A 62 3.21 38.22 -1.92
N GLU A 63 1.99 37.69 -1.89
CA GLU A 63 0.74 38.45 -1.79
C GLU A 63 0.45 39.01 -0.39
N GLN A 64 1.39 38.85 0.57
CA GLN A 64 1.23 39.27 1.96
C GLN A 64 -0.01 38.69 2.66
N MET A 65 -0.34 37.44 2.32
CA MET A 65 -1.44 36.65 2.88
C MET A 65 -0.91 35.50 3.77
N PRO A 66 -0.26 35.80 4.92
CA PRO A 66 0.46 34.81 5.73
C PRO A 66 -0.45 33.71 6.30
N GLY A 67 -1.72 34.00 6.55
CA GLY A 67 -2.70 33.00 7.01
C GLY A 67 -2.94 31.90 5.98
N PHE A 68 -3.11 32.27 4.71
CA PHE A 68 -3.29 31.32 3.60
C PHE A 68 -1.99 30.57 3.31
N ALA A 69 -0.84 31.25 3.34
CA ALA A 69 0.47 30.63 3.20
C ALA A 69 0.70 29.55 4.27
N LYS A 70 0.40 29.86 5.53
CA LYS A 70 0.50 28.91 6.65
C LYS A 70 -0.40 27.71 6.44
N GLU A 71 -1.67 27.93 6.08
CA GLU A 71 -2.62 26.84 5.80
C GLU A 71 -2.09 25.89 4.70
N LYS A 72 -1.57 26.44 3.59
CA LYS A 72 -1.03 25.62 2.50
C LYS A 72 0.24 24.87 2.92
N ARG A 73 1.10 25.46 3.75
CA ARG A 73 2.28 24.79 4.32
C ARG A 73 1.90 23.64 5.24
N GLU A 74 0.90 23.82 6.11
CA GLU A 74 0.42 22.75 7.00
C GLU A 74 -0.17 21.60 6.19
N ARG A 75 -0.98 21.90 5.17
CA ARG A 75 -1.51 20.89 4.24
C ARG A 75 -0.40 20.15 3.48
N ALA A 76 0.63 20.86 3.02
CA ALA A 76 1.78 20.25 2.37
C ALA A 76 2.53 19.30 3.32
N ARG A 77 2.81 19.74 4.55
CA ARG A 77 3.48 18.91 5.58
C ARG A 77 2.67 17.66 5.91
N SER A 78 1.35 17.77 6.04
CA SER A 78 0.48 16.62 6.31
C SER A 78 0.56 15.57 5.20
N LEU A 79 0.61 16.00 3.93
CA LEU A 79 0.78 15.09 2.80
C LEU A 79 2.16 14.44 2.78
N GLU A 80 3.22 15.16 3.14
CA GLU A 80 4.57 14.61 3.26
C GLU A 80 4.65 13.56 4.38
N GLN A 81 4.03 13.82 5.53
CA GLN A 81 3.94 12.85 6.61
C GLN A 81 3.13 11.61 6.19
N ALA A 82 2.02 11.80 5.48
CA ALA A 82 1.23 10.68 4.96
C ALA A 82 2.01 9.86 3.92
N ALA A 83 2.77 10.51 3.04
CA ALA A 83 3.66 9.85 2.09
C ALA A 83 4.76 9.05 2.82
N LYS A 84 5.39 9.63 3.84
CA LYS A 84 6.41 8.96 4.66
C LYS A 84 5.84 7.72 5.36
N ARG A 85 4.65 7.80 5.96
CA ARG A 85 3.99 6.64 6.59
C ARG A 85 3.70 5.52 5.59
N LEU A 86 3.36 5.86 4.35
CA LEU A 86 3.15 4.87 3.29
C LEU A 86 4.46 4.23 2.84
N GLU A 87 5.53 5.02 2.76
CA GLU A 87 6.87 4.53 2.45
C GLU A 87 7.40 3.59 3.55
N GLU A 88 7.22 3.95 4.82
CA GLU A 88 7.57 3.11 5.98
C GLU A 88 6.80 1.78 5.96
N LYS A 89 5.50 1.82 5.65
CA LYS A 89 4.69 0.60 5.48
C LYS A 89 5.15 -0.26 4.30
N LEU A 90 5.53 0.37 3.19
CA LEU A 90 6.02 -0.34 2.02
C LEU A 90 7.35 -1.05 2.31
N ASN A 91 8.29 -0.35 2.97
CA ASN A 91 9.60 -0.88 3.31
C ASN A 91 9.52 -1.94 4.42
N GLY A 92 8.68 -1.71 5.43
CA GLY A 92 8.43 -2.68 6.51
C GLY A 92 7.69 -3.94 6.07
N ALA A 93 6.89 -3.88 5.00
CA ALA A 93 6.27 -5.07 4.41
C ALA A 93 7.23 -5.89 3.52
N THR A 94 8.39 -5.34 3.17
CA THR A 94 9.43 -6.00 2.37
C THR A 94 10.61 -6.55 3.17
N THR A 95 10.63 -6.36 4.50
CA THR A 95 11.66 -6.93 5.41
C THR A 95 11.13 -8.22 6.03
#